data_AF-A0A7R9UT58-F1
#
_entry.id   AF-A0A7R9UT58-F1
#
_cell.length_a   1.000
_cell.length_b   1.000
_cell.length_c   1.000
_cell.angle_alpha   90.00
_cell.angle_beta   90.00
_cell.angle_gamma   90.00
#
_symmetry.space_group_name_H-M   'P 1'
#
loop_
_entity.id
_entity.type
_entity.pdbx_description
1 polymer ?
#
loop_
_entity_poly.entity_id
_entity_poly.type
_entity_poly.pdbx_seq_one_letter_code
_entity_poly.pdbx_strand_id
1 'polypeptide(L)'
;GDGVHVRCATEVEGALRAARAASGLFVLEVAVDPQLKAEYARMRDDTSFVSQVRESLGDLLPAEMRPSDVRKLIAFDIDGDGMLSADELAAARKVIGALRRSDDASALMRALRTGQLFKNPVLTSVKQLFAPLEPSPFRFERTPRADGEEEGSVIDTVGAVSHVLKSHVPPGLRERRFSAAGYKAGFEVAAIDSMKGLGEMCIADSKVYVRETDDSRPDFFETRSSDSFLSTAALLVPNSAVPDMRVRFLAKEAPQGLPFVRLVNDLCVEAQSPFVFFGEVDWHKCDVTSISRAPTDGLTVHDHIADFYWKPGTVFHSNRTFLCGAVARDEEPRGPLCAQIFDKIFYSDLSRAGSKAKAADARAPADGAARAEPTKPGEHHFSEKVSSLVGPSKKHVYCHAHLITYNAAGKLVDVWHLNPNSVVADMDLQVYKIRALNAIDA
;
A
#
# COMPACT_ATOMS: atom_id res chain seq x y z
N GLY A 1 -27.47 23.88 7.99
CA GLY A 1 -28.70 23.09 8.00
C GLY A 1 -29.17 23.03 9.42
N ASP A 2 -30.48 23.14 9.63
CA ASP A 2 -31.08 22.97 10.95
C ASP A 2 -31.14 21.48 11.29
N GLY A 3 -31.19 21.14 12.58
CA GLY A 3 -31.25 19.75 13.01
C GLY A 3 -31.69 19.59 14.45
N VAL A 4 -32.23 18.42 14.77
CA VAL A 4 -32.70 18.04 16.09
C VAL A 4 -32.27 16.61 16.38
N HIS A 5 -31.79 16.39 17.62
CA HIS A 5 -31.46 15.07 18.15
C HIS A 5 -32.65 14.52 18.91
N VAL A 6 -33.10 13.32 18.55
CA VAL A 6 -34.29 12.68 19.12
C VAL A 6 -33.89 11.50 19.99
N ARG A 7 -34.39 11.49 21.24
CA ARG A 7 -33.98 10.53 22.28
C ARG A 7 -35.01 9.46 22.58
N CYS A 8 -36.26 9.65 22.16
CA CYS A 8 -37.32 8.67 22.35
C CYS A 8 -38.41 8.80 21.28
N ALA A 9 -39.24 7.77 21.16
CA ALA A 9 -40.28 7.67 20.13
C ALA A 9 -41.26 8.87 20.15
N THR A 10 -41.55 9.44 21.32
CA THR A 10 -42.46 10.58 21.48
C THR A 10 -41.89 11.90 20.99
N GLU A 11 -40.56 12.02 20.89
CA GLU A 11 -39.87 13.22 20.36
C GLU A 11 -39.73 13.19 18.82
N VAL A 12 -39.85 12.01 18.19
CA VAL A 12 -39.71 11.82 16.74
C VAL A 12 -40.76 12.62 15.97
N GLU A 13 -42.02 12.60 16.41
CA GLU A 13 -43.09 13.32 15.72
C GLU A 13 -42.93 14.85 15.77
N GLY A 14 -42.34 15.37 16.85
CA GLY A 14 -42.01 16.78 16.99
C GLY A 14 -40.88 17.18 16.04
N ALA A 15 -39.82 16.39 16.01
CA ALA A 15 -38.67 16.63 15.16
C ALA A 15 -38.99 16.47 13.65
N LEU A 16 -39.86 15.53 13.28
CA LEU A 16 -40.37 15.40 11.92
C LEU A 16 -41.24 16.59 11.49
N ARG A 17 -42.04 17.15 12.41
CA ARG A 17 -42.79 18.40 12.16
C ARG A 17 -41.85 19.58 11.93
N ALA A 18 -40.80 19.71 12.75
CA ALA A 18 -39.78 20.75 12.58
C ALA A 18 -39.01 20.59 11.26
N ALA A 19 -38.64 19.36 10.90
CA ALA A 19 -37.96 19.05 9.64
C ALA A 19 -38.78 19.44 8.42
N ARG A 20 -40.10 19.18 8.44
CA ARG A 20 -41.02 19.52 7.33
C ARG A 20 -41.26 21.03 7.21
N ALA A 21 -41.11 21.78 8.29
CA ALA A 21 -41.27 23.23 8.29
C ALA A 21 -39.99 23.98 7.90
N ALA A 22 -38.84 23.31 7.89
CA ALA A 22 -37.56 23.91 7.54
C ALA A 22 -37.38 24.04 6.02
N SER A 23 -36.88 25.18 5.56
CA SER A 23 -36.46 25.38 4.18
C SER A 23 -34.98 24.99 4.01
N GLY A 24 -34.72 23.83 3.42
CA GLY A 24 -33.36 23.33 3.14
C GLY A 24 -33.09 21.93 3.71
N LEU A 25 -31.82 21.57 3.84
CA LEU A 25 -31.40 20.29 4.43
C LEU A 25 -31.60 20.32 5.96
N PHE A 26 -32.47 19.43 6.45
CA PHE A 26 -32.71 19.21 7.88
C PHE A 26 -32.20 17.83 8.30
N VAL A 27 -31.31 17.78 9.28
CA VAL A 27 -30.70 16.53 9.74
C VAL A 27 -31.43 16.05 11.00
N LEU A 28 -32.04 14.88 10.91
CA LEU A 28 -32.67 14.18 12.02
C LEU A 28 -31.77 13.03 12.46
N GLU A 29 -31.22 13.12 13.66
CA GLU A 29 -30.43 12.04 14.25
C GLU A 29 -31.30 11.29 15.28
N VAL A 30 -31.59 10.02 15.02
CA VAL A 30 -32.43 9.18 15.86
C VAL A 30 -31.60 8.06 16.46
N ALA A 31 -31.41 8.08 17.78
CA ALA A 31 -30.73 7.02 18.51
C ALA A 31 -31.77 6.22 19.31
N VAL A 32 -32.29 5.12 18.73
CA VAL A 32 -33.39 4.34 19.31
C VAL A 32 -32.91 3.29 20.32
N ASP A 33 -31.61 3.03 20.41
CA ASP A 33 -31.05 1.98 21.26
C ASP A 33 -30.04 2.53 22.29
N PRO A 34 -30.35 2.48 23.60
CA PRO A 34 -29.45 2.86 24.67
C PRO A 34 -28.14 2.05 24.71
N GLN A 35 -28.14 0.77 24.29
CA GLN A 35 -26.93 -0.05 24.20
C GLN A 35 -26.04 0.43 23.06
N LEU A 36 -26.61 0.67 21.88
CA LEU A 36 -25.88 1.22 20.73
C LEU A 36 -25.31 2.61 21.07
N LYS A 37 -26.03 3.43 21.83
CA LYS A 37 -25.53 4.73 22.32
C LYS A 37 -24.37 4.59 23.31
N ALA A 38 -24.41 3.60 24.20
CA ALA A 38 -23.29 3.30 25.10
C ALA A 38 -22.08 2.72 24.34
N GLU A 39 -22.32 1.95 23.27
CA GLU A 39 -21.29 1.43 22.37
C GLU A 39 -20.66 2.54 21.53
N TYR A 40 -21.46 3.44 20.94
CA TYR A 40 -20.98 4.63 20.24
C TYR A 40 -20.26 5.62 21.17
N ALA A 41 -20.72 5.75 22.42
CA ALA A 41 -20.03 6.55 23.43
C ALA A 41 -18.71 5.91 23.88
N ARG A 42 -18.60 4.58 23.87
CA ARG A 42 -17.34 3.84 24.10
C ARG A 42 -16.42 3.88 22.88
N MET A 43 -16.96 3.85 21.66
CA MET A 43 -16.23 3.99 20.40
C MET A 43 -15.81 5.44 20.08
N ARG A 44 -16.29 6.43 20.84
CA ARG A 44 -16.01 7.87 20.61
C ARG A 44 -15.77 8.65 21.90
N ASP A 45 -15.16 8.06 22.92
CA ASP A 45 -14.47 8.89 23.91
C ASP A 45 -13.13 9.35 23.32
N ASP A 46 -13.19 10.17 22.26
CA ASP A 46 -12.02 10.69 21.53
C ASP A 46 -11.06 11.49 22.44
N THR A 47 -11.57 11.89 23.61
CA THR A 47 -10.83 12.57 24.67
C THR A 47 -9.83 11.63 25.33
N SER A 48 -10.13 10.33 25.46
CA SER A 48 -9.21 9.34 26.03
C SER A 48 -8.04 9.08 25.09
N PHE A 49 -8.27 8.88 23.79
CA PHE A 49 -7.22 8.71 22.79
C PHE A 49 -6.31 9.94 22.71
N VAL A 50 -6.88 11.14 22.58
CA VAL A 50 -6.07 12.38 22.51
C VAL A 50 -5.26 12.58 23.79
N SER A 51 -5.82 12.25 24.95
CA SER A 51 -5.10 12.34 26.23
C SER A 51 -3.98 11.31 26.32
N GLN A 52 -4.26 10.05 25.97
CA GLN A 52 -3.28 8.96 25.95
C GLN A 52 -2.12 9.28 25.00
N VAL A 53 -2.41 9.76 23.79
CA VAL A 53 -1.38 10.12 22.81
C VAL A 53 -0.57 11.32 23.27
N ARG A 54 -1.19 12.33 23.90
CA ARG A 54 -0.46 13.48 24.47
C ARG A 54 0.40 13.07 25.65
N GLU A 55 -0.07 12.17 26.51
CA GLU A 55 0.71 11.64 27.62
C GLU A 55 1.88 10.80 27.11
N SER A 56 1.62 9.94 26.12
CA SER A 56 2.57 8.94 25.65
C SER A 56 3.54 9.45 24.60
N LEU A 57 3.24 10.53 23.87
CA LEU A 57 4.08 11.11 22.81
C LEU A 57 4.35 12.61 23.00
N GLY A 58 3.91 13.22 24.10
CA GLY A 58 3.94 14.68 24.29
C GLY A 58 5.33 15.32 24.20
N ASP A 59 6.38 14.57 24.49
CA ASP A 59 7.77 14.98 24.31
C ASP A 59 8.19 15.14 22.84
N LEU A 60 7.47 14.49 21.92
CA LEU A 60 7.71 14.54 20.47
C LEU A 60 6.70 15.42 19.72
N LEU A 61 5.55 15.73 20.32
CA LEU A 61 4.50 16.51 19.69
C LEU A 61 4.69 18.02 19.92
N PRO A 62 4.52 18.86 18.88
CA PRO A 62 4.54 20.31 19.03
C PRO A 62 3.41 20.78 19.96
N ALA A 63 3.71 21.75 20.83
CA ALA A 63 2.74 22.26 21.80
C ALA A 63 1.50 22.86 21.13
N GLU A 64 1.66 23.43 19.95
CA GLU A 64 0.63 24.06 19.12
C GLU A 64 -0.29 23.07 18.39
N MET A 65 -0.09 21.75 18.55
CA MET A 65 -0.99 20.76 17.98
C MET A 65 -2.40 20.92 18.54
N ARG A 66 -3.38 20.98 17.62
CA ARG A 66 -4.80 20.93 17.99
C ARG A 66 -5.21 19.48 18.25
N PRO A 67 -6.26 19.22 19.04
CA PRO A 67 -6.81 17.87 19.19
C PRO A 67 -7.11 17.18 17.85
N SER A 68 -7.59 17.93 16.85
CA SER A 68 -7.81 17.41 15.48
C SER A 68 -6.53 16.98 14.76
N ASP A 69 -5.38 17.58 15.08
CA ASP A 69 -4.08 17.21 14.51
C ASP A 69 -3.55 15.94 15.22
N VAL A 70 -3.72 15.83 16.55
CA VAL A 70 -3.38 14.62 17.34
C VAL A 70 -4.21 13.42 16.90
N ARG A 71 -5.49 13.61 16.60
CA ARG A 71 -6.38 12.54 16.10
C ARG A 71 -5.87 11.87 14.84
N LYS A 72 -5.10 12.55 13.99
CA LYS A 72 -4.55 11.93 12.78
C LYS A 72 -3.53 10.85 13.10
N LEU A 73 -2.98 10.84 14.32
CA LEU A 73 -2.10 9.78 14.81
C LEU A 73 -2.86 8.48 15.10
N ILE A 74 -4.19 8.45 15.03
CA ILE A 74 -4.97 7.20 15.05
C ILE A 74 -4.62 6.29 13.86
N ALA A 75 -3.93 6.79 12.84
CA ALA A 75 -3.38 5.93 11.81
C ALA A 75 -2.29 4.95 12.32
N PHE A 76 -1.75 5.18 13.51
CA PHE A 76 -0.87 4.23 14.20
C PHE A 76 -1.62 3.20 15.03
N ASP A 77 -2.92 3.37 15.26
CA ASP A 77 -3.81 2.35 15.83
C ASP A 77 -4.16 1.37 14.70
N ILE A 78 -3.36 0.31 14.60
CA ILE A 78 -3.39 -0.68 13.52
C ILE A 78 -4.53 -1.68 13.74
N ASP A 79 -4.83 -2.00 15.00
CA ASP A 79 -5.90 -2.96 15.33
C ASP A 79 -7.28 -2.31 15.50
N GLY A 80 -7.34 -0.98 15.57
CA GLY A 80 -8.56 -0.19 15.58
C GLY A 80 -9.28 -0.23 16.92
N ASP A 81 -8.57 -0.51 18.01
CA ASP A 81 -9.15 -0.59 19.35
C ASP A 81 -9.36 0.80 20.01
N GLY A 82 -8.90 1.87 19.34
CA GLY A 82 -9.01 3.25 19.80
C GLY A 82 -7.94 3.66 20.78
N MET A 83 -6.90 2.84 20.98
CA MET A 83 -5.75 3.09 21.83
C MET A 83 -4.46 2.82 21.05
N LEU A 84 -3.33 3.38 21.49
CA LEU A 84 -2.03 2.96 20.98
C LEU A 84 -1.40 1.97 21.95
N SER A 85 -1.20 0.73 21.50
CA SER A 85 -0.39 -0.27 22.19
C SER A 85 1.07 0.19 22.31
N ALA A 86 1.86 -0.50 23.14
CA ALA A 86 3.27 -0.15 23.34
C ALA A 86 4.07 -0.18 22.02
N ASP A 87 3.73 -1.10 21.12
CA ASP A 87 4.39 -1.27 19.82
C ASP A 87 3.99 -0.17 18.84
N GLU A 88 2.70 0.20 18.81
CA GLU A 88 2.19 1.29 17.99
C GLU A 88 2.72 2.65 18.46
N LEU A 89 2.86 2.84 19.77
CA LEU A 89 3.56 3.99 20.34
C LEU A 89 5.03 4.02 19.92
N ALA A 90 5.74 2.89 19.94
CA ALA A 90 7.12 2.83 19.49
C ALA A 90 7.27 3.18 18.00
N ALA A 91 6.36 2.68 17.15
CA ALA A 91 6.30 3.03 15.74
C ALA A 91 6.01 4.53 15.52
N ALA A 92 5.01 5.07 16.22
CA ALA A 92 4.67 6.49 16.19
C ALA A 92 5.87 7.35 16.62
N ARG A 93 6.54 7.00 17.73
CA ARG A 93 7.75 7.69 18.22
C ARG A 93 8.88 7.70 17.19
N LYS A 94 9.12 6.57 16.51
CA LYS A 94 10.16 6.46 15.48
C LYS A 94 9.88 7.39 14.30
N VAL A 95 8.65 7.35 13.77
CA VAL A 95 8.25 8.17 12.61
C VAL A 95 8.26 9.66 12.96
N ILE A 96 7.64 10.03 14.08
CA ILE A 96 7.59 11.42 14.55
C ILE A 96 8.99 11.93 14.89
N GLY A 97 9.80 11.12 15.57
CA GLY A 97 11.19 11.45 15.93
C GLY A 97 12.11 11.61 14.72
N ALA A 98 11.91 10.82 13.66
CA ALA A 98 12.65 11.00 12.40
C ALA A 98 12.32 12.36 11.74
N LEU A 99 11.06 12.79 11.79
CA LEU A 99 10.65 14.10 11.27
C LEU A 99 11.13 15.25 12.16
N ARG A 100 11.14 15.09 13.49
CA ARG A 100 11.66 16.12 14.42
C ARG A 100 13.17 16.34 14.34
N ARG A 101 13.95 15.33 13.94
CA ARG A 101 15.41 15.46 13.76
C ARG A 101 15.80 16.50 12.70
N SER A 102 14.85 17.01 11.93
CA SER A 102 15.04 18.14 11.01
C SER A 102 14.95 19.53 11.66
N ASP A 103 14.76 19.62 12.99
CA ASP A 103 14.52 20.84 13.79
C ASP A 103 13.33 21.71 13.34
N ASP A 104 12.59 21.29 12.30
CA ASP A 104 11.40 22.00 11.82
C ASP A 104 10.13 21.38 12.41
N ALA A 105 9.67 21.90 13.55
CA ALA A 105 8.33 21.55 14.09
C ALA A 105 7.21 21.79 13.05
N SER A 106 7.43 22.73 12.12
CA SER A 106 6.53 22.99 11.00
C SER A 106 6.53 21.86 9.98
N ALA A 107 7.59 21.04 9.86
CA ALA A 107 7.64 19.91 8.94
C ALA A 107 6.72 18.78 9.40
N LEU A 108 6.69 18.44 10.69
CA LEU A 108 5.74 17.47 11.25
C LEU A 108 4.30 17.97 11.11
N MET A 109 4.05 19.24 11.44
CA MET A 109 2.71 19.84 11.32
C MET A 109 2.26 19.89 9.86
N ARG A 110 3.16 20.20 8.93
CA ARG A 110 2.92 20.13 7.49
C ARG A 110 2.60 18.71 7.08
N ALA A 111 3.44 17.73 7.45
CA ALA A 111 3.26 16.33 7.09
C ALA A 111 1.93 15.74 7.62
N LEU A 112 1.50 16.11 8.83
CA LEU A 112 0.20 15.71 9.37
C LEU A 112 -0.97 16.41 8.68
N ARG A 113 -0.83 17.69 8.36
CA ARG A 113 -1.89 18.47 7.72
C ARG A 113 -2.08 18.10 6.26
N THR A 114 -0.99 17.81 5.55
CA THR A 114 -0.97 17.35 4.15
C THR A 114 -1.17 15.84 4.01
N GLY A 115 -1.12 15.09 5.11
CA GLY A 115 -1.20 13.62 5.11
C GLY A 115 0.07 12.91 4.67
N GLN A 116 1.18 13.63 4.41
CA GLN A 116 2.49 13.06 4.08
C GLN A 116 3.08 12.17 5.18
N LEU A 117 2.69 12.36 6.45
CA LEU A 117 3.11 11.48 7.56
C LEU A 117 2.76 10.01 7.26
N PHE A 118 1.65 9.80 6.55
CA PHE A 118 1.07 8.50 6.25
C PHE A 118 1.45 7.98 4.86
N LYS A 119 2.33 8.70 4.15
CA LYS A 119 2.88 8.29 2.84
C LYS A 119 4.19 7.50 2.98
N ASN A 120 4.54 7.05 4.17
CA ASN A 120 5.72 6.24 4.43
C ASN A 120 5.53 4.81 3.85
N PRO A 121 6.33 4.38 2.86
CA PRO A 121 6.13 3.09 2.17
C PRO A 121 6.35 1.84 3.03
N VAL A 122 6.91 1.94 4.26
CA VAL A 122 6.99 0.80 5.20
C VAL A 122 5.60 0.28 5.56
N LEU A 123 4.56 1.13 5.47
CA LEU A 123 3.16 0.74 5.63
C LEU A 123 2.56 0.29 4.29
N THR A 124 3.26 -0.60 3.58
CA THR A 124 2.59 -1.47 2.61
C THR A 124 1.47 -2.15 3.37
N SER A 125 0.24 -1.81 3.00
CA SER A 125 -0.95 -1.95 3.83
C SER A 125 -1.25 -3.40 4.20
N VAL A 126 -0.74 -3.85 5.34
CA VAL A 126 -1.33 -4.94 6.09
C VAL A 126 -2.59 -4.37 6.75
N LYS A 127 -3.68 -4.28 5.99
CA LYS A 127 -5.00 -4.03 6.59
C LYS A 127 -5.67 -5.37 6.85
N GLN A 128 -6.22 -5.52 8.06
CA GLN A 128 -7.10 -6.66 8.34
C GLN A 128 -8.24 -6.64 7.33
N LEU A 129 -8.60 -7.82 6.83
CA LEU A 129 -9.75 -7.97 5.94
C LEU A 129 -11.00 -7.43 6.65
N PHE A 130 -11.67 -6.47 6.02
CA PHE A 130 -13.01 -6.09 6.45
C PHE A 130 -13.96 -7.23 6.08
N ALA A 131 -15.00 -7.45 6.89
CA ALA A 131 -16.09 -8.31 6.43
C ALA A 131 -16.61 -7.78 5.08
N PRO A 132 -16.82 -8.62 4.06
CA PRO A 132 -17.47 -8.18 2.84
C PRO A 132 -18.85 -7.61 3.19
N LEU A 133 -19.14 -6.37 2.78
CA LEU A 133 -20.49 -5.83 2.63
C LEU A 133 -21.26 -6.81 1.77
N GLU A 134 -22.43 -7.19 2.25
CA GLU A 134 -23.42 -7.92 1.48
C GLU A 134 -24.59 -6.98 1.16
N PRO A 135 -24.94 -6.79 -0.13
CA PRO A 135 -24.26 -7.31 -1.32
C PRO A 135 -22.96 -6.55 -1.67
N SER A 136 -22.01 -7.23 -2.31
CA SER A 136 -20.83 -6.57 -2.89
C SER A 136 -21.28 -5.67 -4.06
N PRO A 137 -20.76 -4.43 -4.16
CA PRO A 137 -21.03 -3.55 -5.30
C PRO A 137 -20.24 -3.95 -6.57
N PHE A 138 -19.49 -5.05 -6.54
CA PHE A 138 -18.72 -5.52 -7.67
C PHE A 138 -19.48 -6.58 -8.47
N ARG A 139 -19.39 -6.49 -9.79
CA ARG A 139 -19.91 -7.51 -10.70
C ARG A 139 -18.77 -8.41 -11.15
N PHE A 140 -18.91 -9.70 -10.84
CA PHE A 140 -17.92 -10.72 -11.19
C PHE A 140 -18.44 -11.57 -12.35
N GLU A 141 -17.74 -11.55 -13.47
CA GLU A 141 -18.01 -12.35 -14.66
C GLU A 141 -16.92 -13.42 -14.77
N ARG A 142 -17.23 -14.67 -14.43
CA ARG A 142 -16.26 -15.78 -14.51
C ARG A 142 -16.05 -16.20 -15.97
N THR A 143 -14.81 -16.47 -16.33
CA THR A 143 -14.48 -17.01 -17.66
C THR A 143 -14.90 -18.48 -17.72
N PRO A 144 -15.74 -18.88 -18.70
CA PRO A 144 -16.04 -20.29 -18.90
C PRO A 144 -14.77 -21.07 -19.25
N ARG A 145 -14.60 -22.24 -18.63
CA ARG A 145 -13.50 -23.18 -18.92
C ARG A 145 -14.08 -24.49 -19.42
N ALA A 146 -13.35 -25.17 -20.30
CA ALA A 146 -13.75 -26.49 -20.76
C ALA A 146 -13.59 -27.54 -19.65
N ASP A 147 -14.35 -28.62 -19.73
CA ASP A 147 -14.25 -29.72 -18.76
C ASP A 147 -12.81 -30.27 -18.72
N GLY A 148 -12.21 -30.26 -17.53
CA GLY A 148 -10.85 -30.75 -17.31
C GLY A 148 -9.74 -29.70 -17.50
N GLU A 149 -10.05 -28.46 -17.90
CA GLU A 149 -9.06 -27.38 -17.84
C GLU A 149 -8.79 -26.96 -16.40
N GLU A 150 -7.53 -27.00 -15.99
CA GLU A 150 -7.11 -26.55 -14.66
C GLU A 150 -7.31 -25.03 -14.48
N GLU A 151 -7.85 -24.64 -13.33
CA GLU A 151 -8.05 -23.24 -12.94
C GLU A 151 -6.72 -22.50 -12.71
N GLY A 152 -6.71 -21.19 -12.98
CA GLY A 152 -5.54 -20.33 -12.84
C GLY A 152 -4.62 -20.30 -14.05
N SER A 153 -3.58 -19.49 -13.92
CA SER A 153 -2.57 -19.18 -14.93
C SER A 153 -1.17 -19.44 -14.40
N VAL A 154 -0.24 -19.74 -15.31
CA VAL A 154 1.20 -19.71 -15.03
C VAL A 154 1.68 -18.30 -15.23
N ILE A 155 2.30 -17.73 -14.20
CA ILE A 155 2.79 -16.34 -14.20
C ILE A 155 4.32 -16.37 -14.25
N ASP A 156 4.90 -15.56 -15.14
CA ASP A 156 6.34 -15.46 -15.26
C ASP A 156 6.91 -14.53 -14.18
N THR A 157 8.10 -14.84 -13.68
CA THR A 157 8.79 -14.03 -12.68
C THR A 157 10.26 -13.82 -13.04
N VAL A 158 10.76 -12.61 -12.81
CA VAL A 158 12.18 -12.27 -12.85
C VAL A 158 12.66 -12.07 -11.41
N GLY A 159 13.74 -12.72 -11.00
CA GLY A 159 14.38 -12.46 -9.72
C GLY A 159 13.42 -12.57 -8.52
N ALA A 160 13.51 -11.64 -7.57
CA ALA A 160 12.70 -11.64 -6.35
C ALA A 160 12.70 -10.26 -5.69
N VAL A 161 11.58 -9.87 -5.06
CA VAL A 161 11.49 -8.60 -4.28
C VAL A 161 12.55 -8.49 -3.19
N SER A 162 13.02 -9.60 -2.63
CA SER A 162 14.13 -9.59 -1.67
C SER A 162 15.43 -9.00 -2.25
N HIS A 163 15.66 -9.08 -3.56
CA HIS A 163 16.78 -8.43 -4.24
C HIS A 163 16.64 -6.90 -4.22
N VAL A 164 15.43 -6.39 -4.48
CA VAL A 164 15.11 -4.96 -4.39
C VAL A 164 15.31 -4.47 -2.97
N LEU A 165 14.76 -5.20 -2.00
CA LEU A 165 14.84 -4.82 -0.58
C LEU A 165 16.25 -4.76 -0.03
N LYS A 166 17.11 -5.70 -0.44
CA LYS A 166 18.50 -5.78 -0.02
C LYS A 166 19.42 -4.92 -0.90
N SER A 167 18.86 -4.15 -1.84
CA SER A 167 19.59 -3.41 -2.88
C SER A 167 20.67 -4.25 -3.56
N HIS A 168 20.34 -5.50 -3.86
CA HIS A 168 21.22 -6.49 -4.44
C HIS A 168 20.82 -6.76 -5.89
N VAL A 169 21.76 -6.63 -6.82
CA VAL A 169 21.58 -7.02 -8.22
C VAL A 169 22.30 -8.35 -8.46
N PRO A 170 21.58 -9.47 -8.64
CA PRO A 170 22.21 -10.74 -8.96
C PRO A 170 23.08 -10.64 -10.23
N PRO A 171 24.28 -11.26 -10.28
CA PRO A 171 25.17 -11.16 -11.45
C PRO A 171 24.49 -11.55 -12.77
N GLY A 172 23.68 -12.61 -12.77
CA GLY A 172 22.94 -13.07 -13.96
C GLY A 172 21.82 -12.14 -14.43
N LEU A 173 21.39 -11.18 -13.61
CA LEU A 173 20.35 -10.21 -13.95
C LEU A 173 20.91 -8.84 -14.33
N ARG A 174 22.17 -8.53 -13.99
CA ARG A 174 22.76 -7.20 -14.16
C ARG A 174 22.69 -6.65 -15.59
N GLU A 175 22.88 -7.52 -16.58
CA GLU A 175 22.92 -7.14 -18.00
C GLU A 175 21.85 -7.87 -18.83
N ARG A 176 21.04 -8.73 -18.19
CA ARG A 176 20.03 -9.53 -18.88
C ARG A 176 18.83 -8.67 -19.23
N ARG A 177 18.58 -8.53 -20.54
CA ARG A 177 17.41 -7.85 -21.06
C ARG A 177 16.24 -8.82 -21.24
N PHE A 178 15.06 -8.37 -20.85
CA PHE A 178 13.78 -9.02 -21.04
C PHE A 178 12.95 -8.25 -22.07
N SER A 179 12.14 -8.96 -22.85
CA SER A 179 11.25 -8.35 -23.84
C SER A 179 9.86 -8.14 -23.24
N ALA A 180 9.29 -6.95 -23.37
CA ALA A 180 7.92 -6.66 -22.95
C ALA A 180 6.86 -7.26 -23.89
N ALA A 181 7.25 -7.59 -25.14
CA ALA A 181 6.32 -8.05 -26.17
C ALA A 181 5.65 -9.42 -25.88
N GLY A 182 6.20 -10.19 -24.95
CA GLY A 182 5.63 -11.48 -24.51
C GLY A 182 4.50 -11.36 -23.48
N TYR A 183 4.20 -10.15 -23.01
CA TYR A 183 3.41 -9.93 -21.80
C TYR A 183 2.26 -8.96 -22.00
N LYS A 184 1.09 -9.29 -21.42
CA LYS A 184 -0.09 -8.41 -21.39
C LYS A 184 0.09 -7.30 -20.38
N ALA A 185 0.65 -7.66 -19.23
CA ALA A 185 0.84 -6.81 -18.08
C ALA A 185 2.01 -7.28 -17.23
N GLY A 186 2.51 -6.40 -16.37
CA GLY A 186 3.53 -6.72 -15.40
C GLY A 186 3.89 -5.51 -14.54
N PHE A 187 4.52 -5.73 -13.39
CA PHE A 187 4.89 -4.67 -12.46
C PHE A 187 6.07 -5.08 -11.57
N GLU A 188 6.42 -4.17 -10.64
CA GLU A 188 7.57 -4.14 -9.72
C GLU A 188 8.64 -3.14 -10.21
N VAL A 189 9.89 -3.53 -10.41
CA VAL A 189 10.98 -2.59 -10.75
C VAL A 189 11.71 -2.98 -12.03
N ALA A 190 12.13 -1.98 -12.79
CA ALA A 190 12.93 -2.17 -13.98
C ALA A 190 13.78 -0.95 -14.33
N ALA A 191 14.67 -1.12 -15.29
CA ALA A 191 15.45 -0.06 -15.92
C ALA A 191 15.50 -0.28 -17.43
N ILE A 192 15.64 0.80 -18.21
CA ILE A 192 15.73 0.71 -19.68
C ILE A 192 17.18 0.59 -20.16
N ASP A 193 18.08 1.42 -19.62
CA ASP A 193 19.45 1.53 -20.10
C ASP A 193 20.46 0.82 -19.19
N SER A 194 20.40 1.09 -17.87
CA SER A 194 21.31 0.53 -16.88
C SER A 194 20.63 0.38 -15.52
N MET A 195 21.16 -0.48 -14.66
CA MET A 195 20.62 -0.68 -13.30
C MET A 195 20.64 0.59 -12.41
N LYS A 196 21.38 1.64 -12.78
CA LYS A 196 21.30 2.94 -12.10
C LYS A 196 19.93 3.60 -12.23
N GLY A 197 19.18 3.21 -13.25
CA GLY A 197 17.82 3.67 -13.53
C GLY A 197 16.72 2.74 -13.04
N LEU A 198 17.05 1.83 -12.11
CA LEU A 198 16.09 0.88 -11.56
C LEU A 198 15.02 1.62 -10.75
N GLY A 199 13.81 1.69 -11.28
CA GLY A 199 12.69 2.40 -10.67
C GLY A 199 11.36 1.67 -10.87
N GLU A 200 10.26 2.33 -10.54
CA GLU A 200 8.92 1.74 -10.64
C GLU A 200 8.62 1.35 -12.09
N MET A 201 8.16 0.13 -12.29
CA MET A 201 7.83 -0.43 -13.60
C MET A 201 6.35 -0.77 -13.70
N CYS A 202 5.78 -0.55 -14.89
CA CYS A 202 4.56 -1.24 -15.31
C CYS A 202 4.67 -1.63 -16.79
N ILE A 203 4.17 -2.81 -17.15
CA ILE A 203 4.04 -3.26 -18.54
C ILE A 203 2.58 -3.13 -18.95
N ALA A 204 2.35 -2.50 -20.10
CA ALA A 204 1.04 -2.39 -20.75
C ALA A 204 1.27 -2.29 -22.27
N ASP A 205 0.34 -2.83 -23.06
CA ASP A 205 0.41 -2.79 -24.53
C ASP A 205 1.76 -3.26 -25.08
N SER A 206 2.29 -4.37 -24.56
CA SER A 206 3.58 -4.94 -24.99
C SER A 206 4.79 -4.02 -24.80
N LYS A 207 4.66 -2.95 -24.00
CA LYS A 207 5.73 -2.01 -23.67
C LYS A 207 5.97 -1.96 -22.18
N VAL A 208 7.24 -1.79 -21.81
CA VAL A 208 7.61 -1.47 -20.44
C VAL A 208 7.62 0.05 -20.28
N TYR A 209 7.03 0.52 -19.19
CA TYR A 209 7.11 1.89 -18.73
C TYR A 209 7.88 1.89 -17.42
N VAL A 210 8.86 2.78 -17.28
CA VAL A 210 9.74 2.86 -16.12
C VAL A 210 9.86 4.31 -15.67
N ARG A 211 9.69 4.57 -14.38
CA ARG A 211 10.07 5.86 -13.79
C ARG A 211 11.57 5.87 -13.49
N GLU A 212 12.32 6.70 -14.21
CA GLU A 212 13.79 6.75 -14.18
C GLU A 212 14.31 7.22 -12.81
N THR A 213 15.33 6.55 -12.28
CA THR A 213 15.95 6.88 -10.97
C THR A 213 17.42 7.27 -11.08
N ASP A 214 18.01 7.27 -12.28
CA ASP A 214 19.36 7.76 -12.51
C ASP A 214 19.40 9.30 -12.46
N ASP A 215 19.84 9.83 -11.33
CA ASP A 215 19.92 11.26 -11.04
C ASP A 215 20.95 12.02 -11.88
N SER A 216 21.81 11.31 -12.60
CA SER A 216 22.76 11.90 -13.54
C SER A 216 22.13 12.26 -14.90
N ARG A 217 20.90 11.81 -15.15
CA ARG A 217 20.21 12.01 -16.42
C ARG A 217 19.31 13.25 -16.43
N PRO A 218 19.10 13.89 -17.60
CA PRO A 218 18.20 15.03 -17.73
C PRO A 218 16.72 14.66 -17.53
N ASP A 219 16.35 13.40 -17.81
CA ASP A 219 15.01 12.83 -17.65
C ASP A 219 14.84 12.09 -16.30
N PHE A 220 15.63 12.45 -15.28
CA PHE A 220 15.49 11.91 -13.92
C PHE A 220 14.06 12.07 -13.40
N PHE A 221 13.51 10.98 -12.87
CA PHE A 221 12.16 10.91 -12.31
C PHE A 221 11.02 11.12 -13.32
N GLU A 222 11.34 11.14 -14.62
CA GLU A 222 10.36 11.06 -15.70
C GLU A 222 10.10 9.60 -16.08
N THR A 223 8.93 9.35 -16.66
CA THR A 223 8.59 8.02 -17.17
C THR A 223 9.07 7.85 -18.59
N ARG A 224 9.78 6.75 -18.83
CA ARG A 224 10.28 6.34 -20.15
C ARG A 224 9.62 5.03 -20.55
N SER A 225 9.55 4.76 -21.84
CA SER A 225 9.01 3.51 -22.38
C SER A 225 9.99 2.81 -23.32
N SER A 226 9.98 1.48 -23.33
CA SER A 226 10.83 0.64 -24.19
C SER A 226 10.14 -0.70 -24.52
N ASP A 227 10.64 -1.41 -25.52
CA ASP A 227 10.22 -2.77 -25.83
C ASP A 227 11.04 -3.82 -25.05
N SER A 228 12.16 -3.38 -24.43
CA SER A 228 13.01 -4.23 -23.57
C SER A 228 13.43 -3.53 -22.29
N PHE A 229 13.71 -4.31 -21.24
CA PHE A 229 14.07 -3.81 -19.91
C PHE A 229 15.07 -4.72 -19.19
N LEU A 230 15.74 -4.17 -18.18
CA LEU A 230 16.51 -4.86 -17.15
C LEU A 230 15.66 -4.91 -15.88
N SER A 231 15.75 -5.97 -15.08
CA SER A 231 15.03 -6.05 -13.80
C SER A 231 15.71 -7.00 -12.80
N THR A 232 15.55 -6.71 -11.51
CA THR A 232 15.95 -7.58 -10.39
C THR A 232 14.77 -8.30 -9.74
N ALA A 233 13.55 -7.83 -10.02
CA ALA A 233 12.28 -8.34 -9.54
C ALA A 233 11.17 -7.88 -10.49
N ALA A 234 10.44 -8.82 -11.08
CA ALA A 234 9.23 -8.51 -11.84
C ALA A 234 8.25 -9.68 -11.78
N LEU A 235 6.96 -9.35 -11.79
CA LEU A 235 5.89 -10.29 -12.05
C LEU A 235 5.24 -9.96 -13.38
N LEU A 236 5.08 -10.97 -14.24
CA LEU A 236 4.75 -10.79 -15.65
C LEU A 236 3.61 -11.74 -16.06
N VAL A 237 2.56 -11.19 -16.67
CA VAL A 237 1.40 -11.96 -17.15
C VAL A 237 1.59 -12.27 -18.65
N PRO A 238 1.86 -13.54 -19.03
CA PRO A 238 2.12 -13.88 -20.42
C PRO A 238 0.93 -13.59 -21.36
N ASN A 239 1.20 -13.35 -22.63
CA ASN A 239 0.16 -13.20 -23.67
C ASN A 239 -0.75 -14.43 -23.81
N SER A 240 -0.26 -15.61 -23.43
CA SER A 240 -1.02 -16.85 -23.40
C SER A 240 -1.92 -17.02 -22.17
N ALA A 241 -1.76 -16.21 -21.12
CA ALA A 241 -2.56 -16.33 -19.90
C ALA A 241 -4.03 -15.96 -20.16
N VAL A 242 -4.95 -16.72 -19.56
CA VAL A 242 -6.40 -16.52 -19.67
C VAL A 242 -6.94 -16.05 -18.33
N PRO A 243 -7.70 -14.95 -18.27
CA PRO A 243 -8.25 -14.47 -17.00
C PRO A 243 -9.27 -15.47 -16.47
N ASP A 244 -9.29 -15.68 -15.16
CA ASP A 244 -10.29 -16.51 -14.48
C ASP A 244 -11.60 -15.78 -14.30
N MET A 245 -11.53 -14.45 -14.16
CA MET A 245 -12.71 -13.60 -14.07
C MET A 245 -12.42 -12.17 -14.53
N ARG A 246 -13.50 -11.48 -14.89
CA ARG A 246 -13.54 -10.04 -15.11
C ARG A 246 -14.37 -9.38 -14.01
N VAL A 247 -13.89 -8.27 -13.48
CA VAL A 247 -14.52 -7.57 -12.36
C VAL A 247 -14.81 -6.14 -12.76
N ARG A 248 -16.07 -5.73 -12.60
CA ARG A 248 -16.53 -4.38 -12.93
C ARG A 248 -17.13 -3.69 -11.70
N PHE A 249 -16.89 -2.39 -11.61
CA PHE A 249 -17.52 -1.49 -10.65
C PHE A 249 -17.98 -0.26 -11.39
N LEU A 250 -19.28 0.06 -11.34
CA LEU A 250 -19.82 1.22 -12.04
C LEU A 250 -20.10 2.34 -11.05
N ALA A 251 -19.64 3.56 -11.34
CA ALA A 251 -19.77 4.74 -10.47
C ALA A 251 -21.21 5.02 -9.98
N LYS A 252 -22.22 4.61 -10.77
CA LYS A 252 -23.65 4.76 -10.42
C LYS A 252 -24.04 4.01 -9.15
N GLU A 253 -23.30 2.96 -8.77
CA GLU A 253 -23.60 2.12 -7.62
C GLU A 253 -23.05 2.70 -6.31
N ALA A 254 -22.00 3.54 -6.36
CA ALA A 254 -21.54 4.36 -5.23
C ALA A 254 -20.92 5.68 -5.72
N PRO A 255 -21.69 6.78 -5.80
CA PRO A 255 -21.24 8.06 -6.37
C PRO A 255 -20.05 8.73 -5.68
N GLN A 256 -19.81 8.38 -4.41
CA GLN A 256 -18.65 8.83 -3.62
C GLN A 256 -17.38 8.01 -3.90
N GLY A 257 -17.49 6.95 -4.70
CA GLY A 257 -16.46 5.96 -4.93
C GLY A 257 -16.31 4.94 -3.81
N LEU A 258 -15.42 3.97 -4.05
CA LEU A 258 -15.07 2.92 -3.09
C LEU A 258 -13.58 2.97 -2.74
N PRO A 259 -13.21 2.82 -1.46
CA PRO A 259 -11.80 2.67 -1.08
C PRO A 259 -11.15 1.50 -1.81
N PHE A 260 -9.93 1.67 -2.33
CA PHE A 260 -9.22 0.60 -3.03
C PHE A 260 -9.02 -0.66 -2.17
N VAL A 261 -8.80 -0.48 -0.88
CA VAL A 261 -8.70 -1.60 0.09
C VAL A 261 -9.96 -2.45 0.14
N ARG A 262 -11.13 -1.87 -0.17
CA ARG A 262 -12.38 -2.60 -0.25
C ARG A 262 -12.43 -3.50 -1.48
N LEU A 263 -11.96 -2.99 -2.62
CA LEU A 263 -11.82 -3.78 -3.84
C LEU A 263 -10.93 -5.00 -3.62
N VAL A 264 -9.74 -4.80 -3.05
CA VAL A 264 -8.79 -5.89 -2.76
C VAL A 264 -9.43 -6.96 -1.86
N ASN A 265 -10.17 -6.54 -0.84
CA ASN A 265 -10.87 -7.44 0.08
C ASN A 265 -11.88 -8.33 -0.66
N ASP A 266 -12.74 -7.74 -1.49
CA ASP A 266 -13.78 -8.47 -2.20
C ASP A 266 -13.19 -9.39 -3.27
N LEU A 267 -12.14 -8.94 -3.98
CA LEU A 267 -11.38 -9.79 -4.90
C LEU A 267 -10.75 -10.99 -4.18
N CYS A 268 -10.21 -10.80 -2.97
CA CYS A 268 -9.66 -11.88 -2.16
C CYS A 268 -10.70 -12.92 -1.74
N VAL A 269 -11.90 -12.46 -1.38
CA VAL A 269 -13.01 -13.34 -1.01
C VAL A 269 -13.48 -14.14 -2.22
N GLU A 270 -13.60 -13.49 -3.39
CA GLU A 270 -14.07 -14.14 -4.61
C GLU A 270 -13.02 -15.08 -5.22
N ALA A 271 -11.76 -14.67 -5.27
CA ALA A 271 -10.70 -15.46 -5.91
C ALA A 271 -10.33 -16.71 -5.10
N GLN A 272 -10.34 -16.63 -3.76
CA GLN A 272 -9.97 -17.70 -2.84
C GLN A 272 -8.56 -18.31 -3.06
N SER A 273 -7.72 -17.67 -3.85
CA SER A 273 -6.33 -18.04 -4.10
C SER A 273 -5.50 -16.76 -4.35
N PRO A 274 -4.17 -16.83 -4.34
CA PRO A 274 -3.35 -15.73 -4.83
C PRO A 274 -3.68 -15.41 -6.30
N PHE A 275 -3.70 -14.14 -6.64
CA PHE A 275 -4.03 -13.71 -7.99
C PHE A 275 -3.24 -12.48 -8.40
N VAL A 276 -3.16 -12.27 -9.71
CA VAL A 276 -2.71 -11.04 -10.34
C VAL A 276 -3.90 -10.40 -11.04
N PHE A 277 -3.92 -9.09 -11.11
CA PHE A 277 -4.98 -8.36 -11.79
C PHE A 277 -4.39 -7.23 -12.61
N PHE A 278 -5.07 -6.88 -13.70
CA PHE A 278 -4.80 -5.64 -14.41
C PHE A 278 -6.03 -5.15 -15.17
N GLY A 279 -6.06 -3.87 -15.48
CA GLY A 279 -7.11 -3.27 -16.27
C GLY A 279 -7.23 -1.77 -16.05
N GLU A 280 -8.39 -1.23 -16.41
CA GLU A 280 -8.63 0.21 -16.39
C GLU A 280 -9.34 0.61 -15.11
N VAL A 281 -8.90 1.72 -14.51
CA VAL A 281 -9.50 2.28 -13.31
C VAL A 281 -9.65 3.80 -13.46
N ASP A 282 -10.86 4.29 -13.23
CA ASP A 282 -11.13 5.70 -13.01
C ASP A 282 -11.14 5.99 -11.52
N TRP A 283 -10.46 7.06 -11.10
CA TRP A 283 -10.27 7.40 -9.69
C TRP A 283 -11.00 8.68 -9.31
N HIS A 284 -11.70 8.68 -8.19
CA HIS A 284 -12.03 9.94 -7.49
C HIS A 284 -10.78 10.54 -6.83
N LYS A 285 -9.94 9.66 -6.28
CA LYS A 285 -8.67 10.00 -5.65
C LYS A 285 -7.69 8.86 -5.87
N CYS A 286 -6.54 9.15 -6.47
CA CYS A 286 -5.45 8.21 -6.65
C CYS A 286 -4.23 8.73 -5.90
N ASP A 287 -3.91 8.14 -4.76
CA ASP A 287 -2.73 8.49 -3.97
C ASP A 287 -1.58 7.56 -4.37
N VAL A 288 -0.43 8.12 -4.72
CA VAL A 288 0.67 7.38 -5.30
C VAL A 288 2.02 7.80 -4.73
N THR A 289 3.01 6.92 -4.86
CA THR A 289 4.42 7.18 -4.55
C THR A 289 5.33 6.55 -5.60
N SER A 290 6.62 6.84 -5.55
CA SER A 290 7.63 6.20 -6.37
C SER A 290 8.96 6.20 -5.68
N ILE A 291 9.71 5.10 -5.82
CA ILE A 291 11.12 5.08 -5.50
C ILE A 291 11.86 6.16 -6.31
N SER A 292 12.77 6.86 -5.64
CA SER A 292 13.51 8.03 -6.13
C SER A 292 15.00 7.75 -6.32
N ARG A 293 15.47 6.56 -5.91
CA ARG A 293 16.86 6.11 -6.00
C ARG A 293 16.90 4.61 -6.34
N ALA A 294 17.77 4.20 -7.24
CA ALA A 294 17.91 2.79 -7.59
C ALA A 294 18.42 1.92 -6.43
N PRO A 295 17.73 0.82 -6.06
CA PRO A 295 18.16 -0.09 -5.01
C PRO A 295 19.23 -1.05 -5.52
N THR A 296 20.47 -0.58 -5.62
CA THR A 296 21.57 -1.30 -6.28
C THR A 296 22.92 -1.27 -5.56
N ASP A 297 23.01 -0.58 -4.43
CA ASP A 297 24.25 -0.28 -3.71
C ASP A 297 24.39 -1.03 -2.37
N GLY A 298 23.57 -2.05 -2.13
CA GLY A 298 23.58 -2.87 -0.92
C GLY A 298 22.95 -2.21 0.32
N LEU A 299 22.39 -1.01 0.21
CA LEU A 299 21.63 -0.40 1.30
C LEU A 299 20.23 -1.03 1.39
N THR A 300 19.89 -1.64 2.51
CA THR A 300 18.54 -2.16 2.73
C THR A 300 17.53 -1.02 2.62
N VAL A 301 16.55 -1.14 1.72
CA VAL A 301 15.55 -0.10 1.42
C VAL A 301 14.76 0.30 2.67
N HIS A 302 14.41 -0.69 3.49
CA HIS A 302 13.66 -0.47 4.73
C HIS A 302 14.44 0.40 5.74
N ASP A 303 15.72 0.10 5.95
CA ASP A 303 16.54 0.79 6.94
C ASP A 303 16.91 2.21 6.50
N HIS A 304 16.80 2.47 5.19
CA HIS A 304 17.19 3.72 4.53
C HIS A 304 16.04 4.34 3.75
N ILE A 305 14.80 4.19 4.22
CA ILE A 305 13.63 4.54 3.39
C ILE A 305 13.60 6.02 2.96
N ALA A 306 14.12 6.91 3.80
CA ALA A 306 14.24 8.32 3.49
C ALA A 306 15.20 8.58 2.31
N ASP A 307 16.19 7.71 2.10
CA ASP A 307 17.15 7.81 0.99
C ASP A 307 16.55 7.29 -0.33
N PHE A 308 15.59 6.36 -0.23
CA PHE A 308 14.93 5.75 -1.39
C PHE A 308 13.64 6.47 -1.81
N TYR A 309 12.96 7.16 -0.90
CA TYR A 309 11.65 7.79 -1.13
C TYR A 309 11.63 9.25 -0.66
N TRP A 310 12.57 10.04 -1.16
CA TRP A 310 12.68 11.46 -0.81
C TRP A 310 11.81 12.38 -1.70
N LYS A 311 11.41 11.94 -2.90
CA LYS A 311 10.41 12.68 -3.69
C LYS A 311 9.03 12.51 -3.07
N PRO A 312 8.25 13.61 -2.93
CA PRO A 312 6.91 13.50 -2.40
C PRO A 312 6.01 12.71 -3.36
N GLY A 313 5.22 11.79 -2.83
CA GLY A 313 4.16 11.12 -3.58
C GLY A 313 3.05 12.09 -4.03
N THR A 314 2.40 11.78 -5.14
CA THR A 314 1.37 12.62 -5.77
C THR A 314 -0.05 12.17 -5.39
N VAL A 315 -1.03 13.05 -5.52
CA VAL A 315 -2.46 12.69 -5.46
C VAL A 315 -3.14 13.20 -6.72
N PHE A 316 -3.68 12.28 -7.52
CA PHE A 316 -4.49 12.60 -8.69
C PHE A 316 -5.98 12.55 -8.34
N HIS A 317 -6.77 13.37 -9.01
CA HIS A 317 -8.22 13.41 -8.88
C HIS A 317 -8.86 13.28 -10.25
N SER A 318 -9.97 12.53 -10.34
CA SER A 318 -10.71 12.34 -11.59
C SER A 318 -9.80 11.90 -12.74
N ASN A 319 -8.92 10.94 -12.46
CA ASN A 319 -7.91 10.47 -13.39
C ASN A 319 -8.18 9.02 -13.79
N ARG A 320 -7.93 8.70 -15.04
CA ARG A 320 -7.95 7.32 -15.55
C ARG A 320 -6.54 6.74 -15.50
N THR A 321 -6.42 5.45 -15.21
CA THR A 321 -5.15 4.74 -15.19
C THR A 321 -5.28 3.31 -15.68
N PHE A 322 -4.21 2.78 -16.25
CA PHE A 322 -3.97 1.35 -16.30
C PHE A 322 -3.39 0.89 -14.96
N LEU A 323 -4.02 -0.06 -14.30
CA LEU A 323 -3.60 -0.61 -13.01
C LEU A 323 -3.14 -2.06 -13.21
N CYS A 324 -2.06 -2.46 -12.55
CA CYS A 324 -1.63 -3.86 -12.43
C CYS A 324 -1.17 -4.15 -11.00
N GLY A 325 -1.48 -5.33 -10.47
CA GLY A 325 -1.02 -5.71 -9.15
C GLY A 325 -1.18 -7.19 -8.88
N ALA A 326 -0.69 -7.61 -7.72
CA ALA A 326 -0.87 -8.94 -7.18
C ALA A 326 -1.46 -8.87 -5.77
N VAL A 327 -2.20 -9.92 -5.43
CA VAL A 327 -2.76 -10.11 -4.09
C VAL A 327 -2.51 -11.54 -3.63
N ALA A 328 -2.08 -11.68 -2.38
CA ALA A 328 -1.98 -12.96 -1.71
C ALA A 328 -2.49 -12.88 -0.28
N ARG A 329 -3.03 -14.01 0.19
CA ARG A 329 -3.43 -14.19 1.58
C ARG A 329 -2.32 -14.94 2.30
N ASP A 330 -1.95 -14.44 3.47
CA ASP A 330 -1.10 -15.17 4.39
C ASP A 330 -1.98 -16.10 5.22
N GLU A 331 -1.93 -17.38 4.86
CA GLU A 331 -2.61 -18.45 5.57
C GLU A 331 -1.55 -19.40 6.12
N GLU A 332 -1.67 -19.77 7.40
CA GLU A 332 -0.85 -20.84 7.98
C GLU A 332 -1.63 -22.15 8.01
N PRO A 333 -1.02 -23.29 7.58
CA PRO A 333 0.28 -23.38 6.94
C PRO A 333 0.26 -22.85 5.49
N ARG A 334 1.28 -22.10 5.10
CA ARG A 334 1.39 -21.62 3.71
C ARG A 334 1.58 -22.82 2.78
N GLY A 335 0.70 -22.96 1.79
CA GLY A 335 0.98 -23.85 0.66
C GLY A 335 2.28 -23.45 -0.05
N PRO A 336 2.99 -24.38 -0.73
CA PRO A 336 4.26 -24.10 -1.39
C PRO A 336 4.19 -22.91 -2.36
N LEU A 337 3.07 -22.78 -3.08
CA LEU A 337 2.84 -21.67 -4.01
C LEU A 337 2.74 -20.32 -3.28
N CYS A 338 1.98 -20.25 -2.19
CA CYS A 338 1.89 -19.01 -1.40
C CYS A 338 3.27 -18.60 -0.89
N ALA A 339 4.06 -19.54 -0.36
CA ALA A 339 5.43 -19.25 0.09
C ALA A 339 6.29 -18.65 -1.04
N GLN A 340 6.27 -19.25 -2.23
CA GLN A 340 7.00 -18.72 -3.39
C GLN A 340 6.51 -17.32 -3.80
N ILE A 341 5.21 -17.10 -3.83
CA ILE A 341 4.62 -15.80 -4.15
C ILE A 341 5.06 -14.74 -3.14
N PHE A 342 5.06 -15.10 -1.86
CA PHE A 342 5.55 -14.23 -0.81
C PHE A 342 7.03 -13.90 -1.00
N ASP A 343 7.89 -14.87 -1.31
CA ASP A 343 9.33 -14.60 -1.49
C ASP A 343 9.63 -13.81 -2.78
N LYS A 344 8.80 -13.98 -3.80
CA LYS A 344 8.98 -13.37 -5.11
C LYS A 344 8.40 -11.96 -5.20
N ILE A 345 7.26 -11.70 -4.58
CA ILE A 345 6.40 -10.54 -4.87
C ILE A 345 6.08 -9.73 -3.62
N PHE A 346 6.03 -10.37 -2.45
CA PHE A 346 5.67 -9.66 -1.23
C PHE A 346 6.89 -9.51 -0.33
N TYR A 347 6.81 -8.52 0.54
CA TYR A 347 7.91 -8.11 1.40
C TYR A 347 8.03 -9.08 2.61
N SER A 348 8.05 -10.40 2.37
CA SER A 348 7.81 -11.46 3.37
C SER A 348 8.92 -11.56 4.43
N ASP A 349 10.19 -11.36 4.04
CA ASP A 349 11.35 -11.32 4.94
C ASP A 349 11.18 -10.24 6.01
N LEU A 350 10.46 -9.14 5.74
CA LEU A 350 10.24 -8.04 6.69
C LEU A 350 9.22 -8.38 7.77
N SER A 351 8.29 -9.29 7.52
CA SER A 351 7.38 -9.80 8.56
C SER A 351 8.08 -10.77 9.54
N ARG A 352 9.21 -11.36 9.13
CA ARG A 352 9.95 -12.39 9.88
C ARG A 352 11.28 -11.92 10.49
N ALA A 353 11.90 -10.87 9.95
CA ALA A 353 13.19 -10.34 10.40
C ALA A 353 13.18 -9.73 11.82
N GLY A 354 12.05 -9.79 12.53
CA GLY A 354 12.00 -9.63 13.99
C GLY A 354 12.69 -10.75 14.78
N SER A 355 13.21 -11.80 14.13
CA SER A 355 13.88 -12.93 14.79
C SER A 355 15.18 -13.33 14.07
N LYS A 356 16.32 -13.07 14.72
CA LYS A 356 17.66 -13.69 14.51
C LYS A 356 18.52 -13.24 13.32
N ALA A 357 19.00 -11.99 13.31
CA ALA A 357 20.28 -11.67 12.66
C ALA A 357 21.25 -11.08 13.70
N LYS A 358 22.23 -11.88 14.13
CA LYS A 358 23.39 -11.39 14.88
C LYS A 358 24.29 -10.62 13.91
N ALA A 359 24.44 -9.33 14.13
CA ALA A 359 25.48 -8.53 13.50
C ALA A 359 26.83 -8.88 14.14
N ALA A 360 27.59 -9.77 13.51
CA ALA A 360 29.04 -9.86 13.65
C ALA A 360 29.61 -10.16 12.27
N ASP A 361 30.67 -9.42 11.93
CA ASP A 361 31.51 -9.52 10.73
C ASP A 361 30.98 -8.90 9.43
N ALA A 362 31.09 -7.57 9.35
CA ALA A 362 31.49 -6.90 8.12
C ALA A 362 32.78 -6.10 8.39
N ARG A 363 33.93 -6.68 8.03
CA ARG A 363 35.20 -5.98 7.97
C ARG A 363 35.13 -4.93 6.86
N ALA A 364 35.34 -3.67 7.20
CA ALA A 364 35.53 -2.59 6.24
C ALA A 364 36.81 -2.82 5.41
N PRO A 365 36.81 -2.56 4.10
CA PRO A 365 38.05 -2.38 3.36
C PRO A 365 38.72 -1.09 3.81
N ALA A 366 40.02 -1.18 4.09
CA ALA A 366 40.88 -0.03 4.36
C ALA A 366 41.11 0.74 3.05
N ASP A 367 40.74 2.02 3.03
CA ASP A 367 41.60 3.09 2.50
C ASP A 367 41.02 4.47 2.85
N GLY A 368 41.91 5.36 3.28
CA GLY A 368 41.60 6.51 4.10
C GLY A 368 41.27 7.80 3.35
N ALA A 369 40.35 8.56 3.92
CA ALA A 369 40.38 10.01 3.95
C ALA A 369 39.59 10.49 5.18
N ALA A 370 40.20 11.38 5.97
CA ALA A 370 39.76 11.80 7.27
C ALA A 370 38.38 12.50 7.28
N ARG A 371 37.51 12.13 8.22
CA ARG A 371 36.47 13.00 8.79
C ARG A 371 35.97 12.49 10.15
N ALA A 372 35.94 13.43 11.10
CA ALA A 372 35.30 13.51 12.42
C ALA A 372 34.86 12.23 13.15
N GLU A 373 35.30 12.13 14.41
CA GLU A 373 34.91 11.11 15.40
C GLU A 373 33.38 10.95 15.52
N PRO A 374 32.84 9.71 15.45
CA PRO A 374 31.50 9.43 15.94
C PRO A 374 31.55 9.13 17.43
N THR A 375 30.73 9.87 18.18
CA THR A 375 30.26 9.52 19.52
C THR A 375 29.70 8.10 19.56
N LYS A 376 30.08 7.36 20.61
CA LYS A 376 29.70 5.97 20.91
C LYS A 376 28.26 5.63 20.51
N PRO A 377 28.00 4.51 19.80
CA PRO A 377 26.66 3.96 19.72
C PRO A 377 26.29 3.41 21.10
N GLY A 378 25.22 3.95 21.67
CA GLY A 378 24.50 3.30 22.76
C GLY A 378 24.01 1.95 22.30
N GLU A 379 24.22 0.95 23.14
CA GLU A 379 23.76 -0.41 22.98
C GLU A 379 22.22 -0.42 22.81
N HIS A 380 21.75 -0.79 21.63
CA HIS A 380 20.34 -1.09 21.40
C HIS A 380 20.16 -2.61 21.39
N HIS A 381 19.72 -3.14 22.53
CA HIS A 381 19.13 -4.47 22.63
C HIS A 381 17.79 -4.49 21.88
N PHE A 382 17.63 -5.41 20.93
CA PHE A 382 16.34 -5.71 20.30
C PHE A 382 16.12 -7.22 20.22
N SER A 383 15.10 -7.69 20.93
CA SER A 383 14.24 -8.86 20.69
C SER A 383 13.16 -8.83 21.77
N GLU A 384 11.92 -9.31 21.68
CA GLU A 384 11.11 -10.03 20.70
C GLU A 384 9.66 -10.01 21.27
N LYS A 385 8.68 -10.48 20.47
CA LYS A 385 7.28 -10.88 20.79
C LYS A 385 6.14 -9.87 20.59
N VAL A 386 5.56 -9.91 19.38
CA VAL A 386 4.11 -9.80 19.19
C VAL A 386 3.56 -11.21 18.94
N SER A 387 3.54 -12.06 19.97
CA SER A 387 3.02 -13.44 19.84
C SER A 387 2.24 -13.96 21.04
N SER A 388 1.64 -13.10 21.87
CA SER A 388 0.95 -13.58 23.08
C SER A 388 -0.47 -13.10 23.35
N LEU A 389 -1.15 -12.37 22.45
CA LEU A 389 -2.50 -11.85 22.76
C LEU A 389 -3.58 -12.04 21.70
N VAL A 390 -3.38 -12.86 20.67
CA VAL A 390 -4.40 -13.03 19.63
C VAL A 390 -4.74 -14.50 19.43
N GLY A 391 -6.03 -14.82 19.58
CA GLY A 391 -6.62 -16.13 19.29
C GLY A 391 -6.44 -16.60 17.84
N PRO A 392 -6.91 -17.81 17.51
CA PRO A 392 -6.42 -18.60 16.39
C PRO A 392 -6.74 -17.99 15.01
N SER A 393 -5.69 -17.78 14.22
CA SER A 393 -5.63 -17.47 12.78
C SER A 393 -6.09 -16.08 12.29
N LYS A 394 -5.28 -15.03 12.49
CA LYS A 394 -5.42 -13.80 11.68
C LYS A 394 -4.94 -14.08 10.26
N LYS A 395 -5.86 -14.05 9.29
CA LYS A 395 -5.56 -14.11 7.85
C LYS A 395 -5.20 -12.71 7.36
N HIS A 396 -3.94 -12.46 7.09
CA HIS A 396 -3.49 -11.18 6.52
C HIS A 396 -3.62 -11.20 5.00
N VAL A 397 -3.93 -10.05 4.40
CA VAL A 397 -3.95 -9.90 2.94
C VAL A 397 -2.97 -8.83 2.52
N TYR A 398 -2.15 -9.21 1.54
CA TYR A 398 -1.09 -8.39 1.01
C TYR A 398 -1.45 -8.05 -0.43
N CYS A 399 -1.41 -6.77 -0.75
CA CYS A 399 -1.60 -6.26 -2.10
C CYS A 399 -0.45 -5.32 -2.44
N HIS A 400 0.12 -5.51 -3.62
CA HIS A 400 1.13 -4.64 -4.20
C HIS A 400 0.70 -4.33 -5.64
N ALA A 401 0.66 -3.04 -5.99
CA ALA A 401 0.07 -2.59 -7.25
C ALA A 401 0.75 -1.34 -7.79
N HIS A 402 1.01 -1.34 -9.09
CA HIS A 402 1.58 -0.24 -9.85
C HIS A 402 0.58 0.23 -10.89
N LEU A 403 0.66 1.49 -11.29
CA LEU A 403 -0.23 2.05 -12.29
C LEU A 403 0.50 2.94 -13.28
N ILE A 404 -0.16 3.14 -14.42
CA ILE A 404 0.22 4.10 -15.44
C ILE A 404 -0.91 5.10 -15.63
N THR A 405 -0.63 6.39 -15.54
CA THR A 405 -1.63 7.46 -15.76
C THR A 405 -1.76 7.81 -17.24
N TYR A 406 -2.93 8.33 -17.63
CA TYR A 406 -3.18 8.86 -18.96
C TYR A 406 -3.13 10.39 -18.98
N ASN A 407 -2.61 10.97 -20.07
CA ASN A 407 -2.77 12.40 -20.34
C ASN A 407 -4.10 12.72 -21.02
N ALA A 408 -4.37 14.00 -21.27
CA ALA A 408 -5.60 14.45 -21.93
C ALA A 408 -5.81 13.89 -23.35
N ALA A 409 -4.75 13.41 -24.01
CA ALA A 409 -4.82 12.75 -25.31
C ALA A 409 -5.03 11.22 -25.20
N GLY A 410 -5.22 10.69 -23.98
CA GLY A 410 -5.37 9.26 -23.74
C GLY A 410 -4.07 8.47 -23.89
N LYS A 411 -2.91 9.13 -23.83
CA LYS A 411 -1.60 8.45 -23.87
C LYS A 411 -1.09 8.19 -22.46
N LEU A 412 -0.55 6.99 -22.24
CA LEU A 412 0.17 6.60 -21.03
C LEU A 412 1.39 7.51 -20.80
N VAL A 413 1.47 8.13 -19.61
CA VAL A 413 2.47 9.18 -19.31
C VAL A 413 3.28 8.98 -18.04
N ASP A 414 2.75 8.40 -16.97
CA ASP A 414 3.53 8.25 -15.74
C ASP A 414 3.29 6.91 -15.02
N VAL A 415 4.37 6.27 -14.58
CA VAL A 415 4.35 5.08 -13.71
C VAL A 415 4.47 5.45 -12.24
N TRP A 416 3.69 4.76 -11.41
CA TRP A 416 3.67 4.93 -9.96
C TRP A 416 3.37 3.65 -9.19
N HIS A 417 3.77 3.62 -7.92
CA HIS A 417 3.27 2.70 -6.90
C HIS A 417 1.96 3.26 -6.31
N LEU A 418 0.90 2.46 -6.30
CA LEU A 418 -0.40 2.84 -5.73
C LEU A 418 -0.44 2.74 -4.20
N ASN A 419 -0.84 3.81 -3.53
CA ASN A 419 -1.12 3.79 -2.09
C ASN A 419 -2.55 3.28 -1.80
N PRO A 420 -2.75 2.63 -0.64
CA PRO A 420 -4.04 2.04 -0.24
C PRO A 420 -5.17 3.06 0.01
N ASN A 421 -4.85 4.34 0.17
CA ASN A 421 -5.81 5.40 0.50
C ASN A 421 -6.53 5.98 -0.74
N SER A 422 -6.45 5.28 -1.86
CA SER A 422 -7.09 5.62 -3.12
C SER A 422 -8.57 5.24 -3.13
N VAL A 423 -9.36 5.95 -3.92
CA VAL A 423 -10.81 5.84 -4.03
C VAL A 423 -11.19 5.66 -5.50
N VAL A 424 -11.68 4.47 -5.81
CA VAL A 424 -12.12 4.03 -7.14
C VAL A 424 -13.47 4.68 -7.47
N ALA A 425 -13.60 5.22 -8.68
CA ALA A 425 -14.84 5.75 -9.24
C ALA A 425 -15.51 4.73 -10.16
N ASP A 426 -14.75 4.15 -11.08
CA ASP A 426 -15.19 3.11 -12.02
C ASP A 426 -14.00 2.17 -12.27
N MET A 427 -14.26 0.91 -12.63
CA MET A 427 -13.19 -0.01 -12.98
C MET A 427 -13.64 -1.15 -13.89
N ASP A 428 -12.69 -1.66 -14.66
CA ASP A 428 -12.81 -2.90 -15.41
C ASP A 428 -11.47 -3.65 -15.33
N LEU A 429 -11.43 -4.71 -14.50
CA LEU A 429 -10.23 -5.48 -14.22
C LEU A 429 -10.37 -6.92 -14.72
N GLN A 430 -9.28 -7.46 -15.24
CA GLN A 430 -9.08 -8.89 -15.47
C GLN A 430 -8.29 -9.47 -14.30
N VAL A 431 -8.72 -10.63 -13.79
CA VAL A 431 -8.12 -11.30 -12.65
C VAL A 431 -7.67 -12.69 -13.05
N TYR A 432 -6.43 -13.03 -12.72
CA TYR A 432 -5.76 -14.28 -13.05
C TYR A 432 -5.31 -14.92 -11.74
N LYS A 433 -5.96 -16.01 -11.35
CA LYS A 433 -5.51 -16.84 -10.24
C LYS A 433 -4.13 -17.41 -10.58
N ILE A 434 -3.21 -17.36 -9.64
CA ILE A 434 -1.87 -17.93 -9.84
C ILE A 434 -1.97 -19.42 -9.55
N ARG A 435 -1.66 -20.26 -10.54
CA ARG A 435 -1.54 -21.71 -10.37
C ARG A 435 -0.08 -22.12 -10.15
N ALA A 436 0.84 -21.48 -10.85
CA ALA A 436 2.27 -21.73 -10.76
C ALA A 436 3.05 -20.47 -11.15
N LEU A 437 4.29 -20.40 -10.68
CA LEU A 437 5.26 -19.41 -11.12
C LEU A 437 6.28 -20.06 -12.04
N ASN A 438 6.62 -19.37 -13.13
CA ASN A 438 7.69 -19.75 -14.05
C ASN A 438 8.84 -18.74 -13.90
N ALA A 439 9.95 -19.18 -13.33
CA ALA A 439 11.13 -18.34 -13.14
C ALA A 439 11.88 -18.24 -14.46
N ILE A 440 11.82 -17.09 -15.14
CA ILE A 440 12.45 -16.91 -16.45
C ILE A 440 13.93 -16.53 -16.35
N ASP A 441 14.45 -16.35 -15.13
CA ASP A 441 15.85 -16.07 -14.84
C ASP A 441 16.75 -17.33 -14.80
N ALA A 442 16.14 -18.52 -14.84
CA ALA A 442 16.80 -19.82 -14.86
C ALA A 442 17.54 -20.14 -16.17
#